data_AF-A0A1S2M2J8-F1
#
_entry.id   AF-A0A1S2M2J8-F1
#
_cell.length_a   1.000
_cell.length_b   1.000
_cell.length_c   1.000
_cell.angle_alpha   90.00
_cell.angle_beta   90.00
_cell.angle_gamma   90.00
#
_symmetry.space_group_name_H-M   'P 1'
#
loop_
_entity.id
_entity.type
_entity.pdbx_description
1 polymer ?
#
loop_
_entity_poly.entity_id
_entity_poly.type
_entity_poly.pdbx_seq_one_letter_code
_entity_poly.pdbx_strand_id
1 'polypeptide(L)'
;MKKNIALELVNETSEILPDYRDIQHFINEHHLDYYQFGIIVNNSGDEQQLENLLKENNVFEAGFTLYLLENPDPKNTFIDFGFTSKEKKHYLYEELVIPFTTSGYNEKDIQRALEQMDEHLIASDTGPDKTLHFVERYHQELIEGIADAYKIIVTFYP
;
A
#
# COMPACT_ATOMS: atom_id res chain seq x y z
N MET A 1 7.86 -4.83 -6.16
CA MET A 1 7.55 -4.58 -4.73
C MET A 1 6.98 -5.84 -4.14
N LYS A 2 7.12 -6.01 -2.82
CA LYS A 2 6.46 -7.10 -2.11
C LYS A 2 4.96 -6.78 -2.01
N LYS A 3 4.13 -7.69 -2.49
CA LYS A 3 2.66 -7.60 -2.36
C LYS A 3 2.21 -8.38 -1.14
N ASN A 4 1.21 -7.84 -0.44
CA ASN A 4 0.51 -8.52 0.65
C ASN A 4 -0.99 -8.45 0.36
N ILE A 5 -1.79 -9.23 1.08
CA ILE A 5 -3.24 -9.23 0.97
C ILE A 5 -3.82 -8.69 2.29
N ALA A 6 -4.72 -7.72 2.21
CA ALA A 6 -5.62 -7.37 3.30
C ALA A 6 -6.89 -8.22 3.16
N LEU A 7 -7.27 -8.90 4.23
CA LEU A 7 -8.61 -9.46 4.39
C LEU A 7 -9.37 -8.54 5.34
N GLU A 8 -10.29 -7.75 4.79
CA GLU A 8 -11.13 -6.81 5.52
C GLU A 8 -12.26 -7.51 6.26
N LEU A 9 -12.57 -6.94 7.42
CA LEU A 9 -13.56 -7.40 8.36
C LEU A 9 -14.75 -6.46 8.36
N VAL A 10 -15.95 -7.01 8.57
CA VAL A 10 -17.22 -6.26 8.59
C VAL A 10 -17.32 -5.20 9.70
N ASN A 11 -16.42 -5.23 10.69
CA ASN A 11 -16.28 -4.26 11.77
C ASN A 11 -14.80 -4.10 12.13
N GLU A 12 -14.49 -3.20 13.06
CA GLU A 12 -13.10 -3.02 13.49
C GLU A 12 -12.50 -4.32 14.03
N THR A 13 -11.23 -4.57 13.69
CA THR A 13 -10.46 -5.70 14.20
C THR A 13 -10.42 -5.71 15.74
N SER A 14 -10.46 -4.54 16.36
CA SER A 14 -10.48 -4.38 17.82
C SER A 14 -11.78 -4.90 18.46
N GLU A 15 -12.89 -4.86 17.73
CA GLU A 15 -14.22 -5.33 18.14
C GLU A 15 -14.41 -6.80 17.82
N ILE A 16 -13.88 -7.27 16.69
CA ILE A 16 -13.97 -8.67 16.27
C ILE A 16 -13.09 -9.55 17.17
N LEU A 17 -11.79 -9.27 17.27
CA LEU A 17 -10.85 -10.23 17.86
C LEU A 17 -11.27 -10.78 19.23
N PRO A 18 -11.74 -9.98 20.21
CA PRO A 18 -12.11 -10.49 21.54
C PRO A 18 -13.09 -11.68 21.54
N ASP A 19 -14.02 -11.72 20.58
CA ASP A 19 -15.10 -12.71 20.53
C ASP A 19 -14.75 -13.97 19.72
N TYR A 20 -13.74 -13.91 18.85
CA TYR A 20 -13.35 -15.01 17.95
C TYR A 20 -11.95 -15.54 18.26
N ARG A 21 -11.89 -16.53 19.18
CA ARG A 21 -10.62 -17.12 19.67
C ARG A 21 -9.86 -17.91 18.61
N ASP A 22 -10.56 -18.55 17.70
CA ASP A 22 -10.02 -19.27 16.54
C ASP A 22 -9.27 -18.32 15.59
N ILE A 23 -9.89 -17.17 15.25
CA ILE A 23 -9.24 -16.14 14.43
C ILE A 23 -8.02 -15.57 15.16
N GLN A 24 -8.14 -15.24 16.45
CA GLN A 24 -6.99 -14.81 17.26
C GLN A 24 -5.87 -15.85 17.29
N HIS A 25 -6.21 -17.13 17.45
CA HIS A 25 -5.23 -18.21 17.47
C HIS A 25 -4.48 -18.30 16.15
N PHE A 26 -5.21 -18.25 15.03
CA PHE A 26 -4.63 -18.25 13.68
C PHE A 26 -3.65 -17.08 13.48
N ILE A 27 -4.07 -15.84 13.80
CA ILE A 27 -3.21 -14.66 13.70
C ILE A 27 -1.91 -14.84 14.49
N ASN A 28 -2.00 -15.37 15.72
CA ASN A 28 -0.84 -15.54 16.58
C ASN A 28 0.10 -16.67 16.12
N GLU A 29 -0.46 -17.80 15.69
CA GLU A 29 0.29 -18.96 15.19
C GLU A 29 1.05 -18.62 13.91
N HIS A 30 0.42 -17.86 13.01
CA HIS A 30 0.98 -17.46 11.72
C HIS A 30 1.73 -16.11 11.76
N HIS A 31 1.81 -15.48 12.94
CA HIS A 31 2.46 -14.17 13.14
C HIS A 31 1.96 -13.10 12.16
N LEU A 32 0.64 -13.00 12.00
CA LEU A 32 0.00 -12.05 11.10
C LEU A 32 -0.13 -10.67 11.75
N ASP A 33 0.03 -9.65 10.93
CA ASP A 33 -0.19 -8.25 11.29
C ASP A 33 -1.65 -7.88 10.98
N TYR A 34 -2.13 -6.78 11.54
CA TYR A 34 -3.49 -6.30 11.31
C TYR A 34 -3.57 -4.79 11.47
N TYR A 35 -4.65 -4.21 10.96
CA TYR A 35 -4.97 -2.79 11.04
C TYR A 35 -6.42 -2.62 11.50
N GLN A 36 -6.94 -1.39 11.43
CA GLN A 36 -8.25 -1.06 11.98
C GLN A 36 -9.37 -1.96 11.48
N PHE A 37 -9.39 -2.30 10.19
CA PHE A 37 -10.49 -3.03 9.55
C PHE A 37 -10.08 -4.35 8.90
N GLY A 38 -8.87 -4.87 9.14
CA GLY A 38 -8.48 -6.11 8.48
C GLY A 38 -7.19 -6.73 8.99
N ILE A 39 -6.95 -7.94 8.50
CA ILE A 39 -5.76 -8.75 8.80
C ILE A 39 -4.89 -8.81 7.53
N ILE A 40 -3.58 -8.74 7.71
CA ILE A 40 -2.60 -8.67 6.62
C ILE A 40 -1.91 -10.01 6.48
N VAL A 41 -1.97 -10.56 5.27
CA VAL A 41 -1.43 -11.88 4.94
C VAL A 41 -0.36 -11.74 3.87
N ASN A 42 0.74 -12.49 4.01
CA ASN A 42 1.94 -12.35 3.18
C ASN A 42 2.29 -13.62 2.37
N ASN A 43 1.44 -14.65 2.44
CA ASN A 43 1.60 -15.90 1.70
C ASN A 43 0.21 -16.48 1.35
N SER A 44 0.14 -17.21 0.24
CA SER A 44 -1.13 -17.71 -0.31
C SER A 44 -1.74 -18.88 0.47
N GLY A 45 -0.95 -19.59 1.28
CA GLY A 45 -1.45 -20.67 2.13
C GLY A 45 -2.34 -20.15 3.24
N ASP A 46 -1.86 -19.11 3.93
CA ASP A 46 -2.58 -18.48 5.03
C ASP A 46 -3.77 -17.66 4.54
N GLU A 47 -3.67 -17.06 3.35
CA GLU A 47 -4.72 -16.24 2.75
C GLU A 47 -6.01 -17.05 2.61
N GLN A 48 -5.94 -18.20 1.94
CA GLN A 48 -7.11 -19.03 1.69
C GLN A 48 -7.70 -19.61 2.97
N GLN A 49 -6.86 -20.01 3.92
CA GLN A 49 -7.30 -20.58 5.19
C GLN A 49 -7.99 -19.53 6.07
N LEU A 50 -7.36 -18.37 6.21
CA LEU A 50 -7.92 -17.27 7.00
C LEU A 50 -9.19 -16.74 6.36
N GLU A 51 -9.24 -16.53 5.04
CA GLU A 51 -10.45 -16.06 4.37
C GLU A 51 -11.63 -17.01 4.60
N ASN A 52 -11.41 -18.32 4.53
CA ASN A 52 -12.44 -19.31 4.84
C ASN A 52 -12.89 -19.21 6.30
N LEU A 53 -11.95 -19.12 7.24
CA LEU A 53 -12.24 -18.96 8.66
C LEU A 53 -13.06 -17.70 8.96
N LEU A 54 -12.73 -16.57 8.32
CA LEU A 54 -13.46 -15.31 8.45
C LEU A 54 -14.87 -15.41 7.86
N LYS A 55 -15.03 -16.09 6.72
CA LYS A 55 -16.33 -16.34 6.07
C LYS A 55 -17.23 -17.26 6.91
N GLU A 56 -16.68 -18.34 7.46
CA GLU A 56 -17.42 -19.26 8.34
C GLU A 56 -17.96 -18.56 9.59
N ASN A 57 -17.20 -17.61 10.12
CA ASN A 57 -17.59 -16.77 11.26
C ASN A 57 -18.45 -15.55 10.87
N ASN A 58 -18.77 -15.35 9.58
CA ASN A 58 -19.52 -14.20 9.04
C ASN A 58 -18.91 -12.83 9.38
N VAL A 59 -17.58 -12.76 9.45
CA VAL A 59 -16.85 -11.52 9.75
C VAL A 59 -16.03 -11.01 8.56
N PHE A 60 -16.00 -11.73 7.44
CA PHE A 60 -15.31 -11.31 6.21
C PHE A 60 -16.11 -10.29 5.40
N GLU A 61 -15.45 -9.22 4.94
CA GLU A 61 -16.02 -8.22 4.04
C GLU A 61 -15.45 -8.32 2.63
N ALA A 62 -14.13 -8.10 2.48
CA ALA A 62 -13.48 -8.03 1.18
C ALA A 62 -11.98 -8.37 1.26
N GLY A 63 -11.35 -8.59 0.09
CA GLY A 63 -9.92 -8.83 -0.04
C GLY A 63 -9.27 -7.79 -0.95
N PHE A 64 -8.11 -7.27 -0.56
CA PHE A 64 -7.38 -6.25 -1.32
C PHE A 64 -5.89 -6.56 -1.43
N THR A 65 -5.31 -6.23 -2.58
CA THR A 65 -3.86 -6.29 -2.75
C THR A 65 -3.21 -5.01 -2.23
N LEU A 66 -2.10 -5.17 -1.52
CA LEU A 66 -1.37 -4.09 -0.86
C LEU A 66 0.07 -4.02 -1.37
N TYR A 67 0.57 -2.80 -1.54
CA TYR A 67 2.01 -2.53 -1.55
C TYR A 67 2.50 -2.30 -0.13
N LEU A 68 3.54 -3.02 0.30
CA LEU A 68 4.29 -2.69 1.52
C LEU A 68 5.41 -1.71 1.18
N LEU A 69 5.51 -0.63 1.95
CA LEU A 69 6.58 0.36 1.86
C LEU A 69 7.64 0.05 2.91
N GLU A 70 8.88 -0.16 2.48
CA GLU A 70 9.98 -0.59 3.37
C GLU A 70 10.64 0.61 4.07
N ASN A 71 10.83 1.73 3.36
CA ASN A 71 11.36 2.99 3.87
C ASN A 71 10.42 4.15 3.46
N PRO A 72 9.24 4.24 4.09
CA PRO A 72 8.20 5.17 3.66
C PRO A 72 8.52 6.63 4.02
N ASP A 73 8.21 7.52 3.08
CA ASP A 73 8.00 8.96 3.26
C ASP A 73 6.53 9.27 2.92
N PRO A 74 5.59 9.05 3.86
CA PRO A 74 4.17 9.25 3.61
C PRO A 74 3.84 10.75 3.55
N LYS A 75 2.96 11.14 2.62
CA LYS A 75 2.45 12.51 2.48
C LYS A 75 1.12 12.66 3.23
N ASN A 76 0.60 13.88 3.26
CA ASN A 76 -0.62 14.20 4.02
C ASN A 76 -1.84 13.37 3.60
N THR A 77 -1.91 12.97 2.33
CA THR A 77 -3.01 12.17 1.76
C THR A 77 -2.83 10.66 1.94
N PHE A 78 -1.74 10.21 2.56
CA PHE A 78 -1.40 8.78 2.68
C PHE A 78 -2.56 7.91 3.20
N ILE A 79 -3.26 8.39 4.24
CA ILE A 79 -4.33 7.64 4.90
C ILE A 79 -5.59 7.45 4.04
N ASP A 80 -5.74 8.24 2.97
CA ASP A 80 -6.87 8.11 2.04
C ASP A 80 -6.65 6.95 1.05
N PHE A 81 -5.41 6.47 0.94
CA PHE A 81 -4.97 5.47 -0.04
C PHE A 81 -4.30 4.25 0.58
N GLY A 82 -4.23 4.22 1.91
CA GLY A 82 -3.45 3.25 2.64
C GLY A 82 -3.63 3.38 4.13
N PHE A 83 -2.81 2.66 4.87
CA PHE A 83 -2.90 2.61 6.32
C PHE A 83 -1.55 2.24 6.95
N THR A 84 -1.45 2.55 8.24
CA THR A 84 -0.37 2.06 9.10
C THR A 84 -0.91 0.91 9.93
N SER A 85 -0.27 -0.25 9.86
CA SER A 85 -0.68 -1.43 10.63
C SER A 85 -0.30 -1.32 12.11
N LYS A 86 -0.72 -2.31 12.91
CA LYS A 86 -0.36 -2.41 14.32
C LYS A 86 1.15 -2.55 14.53
N GLU A 87 1.85 -3.25 13.63
CA GLU A 87 3.32 -3.32 13.66
C GLU A 87 4.03 -2.08 13.10
N LYS A 88 3.30 -0.98 12.84
CA LYS A 88 3.81 0.29 12.30
C LYS A 88 4.41 0.19 10.89
N LYS A 89 3.96 -0.81 10.12
CA LYS A 89 4.29 -0.94 8.69
C LYS A 89 3.28 -0.11 7.88
N HIS A 90 3.72 0.41 6.74
CA HIS A 90 2.92 1.28 5.88
C HIS A 90 2.51 0.53 4.63
N TYR A 91 1.21 0.55 4.34
CA TYR A 91 0.63 -0.13 3.19
C TYR A 91 -0.19 0.83 2.35
N LEU A 92 -0.18 0.62 1.04
CA LEU A 92 -1.06 1.29 0.08
C LEU A 92 -1.92 0.26 -0.64
N TYR A 93 -3.19 0.58 -0.86
CA TYR A 93 -4.08 -0.25 -1.69
C TYR A 93 -3.64 -0.17 -3.15
N GLU A 94 -3.28 -1.32 -3.74
CA GLU A 94 -2.77 -1.40 -5.11
C GLU A 94 -3.73 -0.78 -6.11
N GLU A 95 -5.04 -1.00 -5.96
CA GLU A 95 -6.03 -0.53 -6.93
C GLU A 95 -6.12 1.00 -6.99
N LEU A 96 -5.83 1.69 -5.89
CA LEU A 96 -5.99 3.15 -5.80
C LEU A 96 -4.76 3.93 -6.24
N VAL A 97 -3.58 3.31 -6.20
CA VAL A 97 -2.30 4.00 -6.46
C VAL A 97 -1.59 3.44 -7.68
N ILE A 98 -0.71 4.24 -8.26
CA ILE A 98 0.25 3.79 -9.27
C ILE A 98 1.67 4.21 -8.86
N PRO A 99 2.61 3.25 -8.71
CA PRO A 99 4.00 3.55 -8.43
C PRO A 99 4.73 3.99 -9.69
N PHE A 100 5.71 4.87 -9.54
CA PHE A 100 6.60 5.28 -10.62
C PHE A 100 8.00 5.65 -10.13
N THR A 101 8.94 5.72 -11.07
CA THR A 101 10.28 6.31 -10.88
C THR A 101 10.57 7.33 -11.96
N THR A 102 11.38 8.33 -11.64
CA THR A 102 11.90 9.32 -12.60
C THR A 102 13.34 9.03 -12.99
N SER A 103 13.73 9.33 -14.22
CA SER A 103 15.12 9.33 -14.68
C SER A 103 15.35 10.40 -15.75
N GLY A 104 16.61 10.75 -16.02
CA GLY A 104 16.94 11.78 -17.02
C GLY A 104 18.42 12.14 -17.00
N TYR A 105 18.84 12.96 -17.96
CA TYR A 105 20.24 13.37 -18.10
C TYR A 105 20.61 14.62 -17.30
N ASN A 106 19.61 15.42 -16.89
CA ASN A 106 19.80 16.66 -16.14
C ASN A 106 19.14 16.57 -14.77
N GLU A 107 19.95 16.46 -13.73
CA GLU A 107 19.50 16.38 -12.33
C GLU A 107 18.63 17.58 -11.91
N LYS A 108 18.89 18.78 -12.45
CA LYS A 108 18.07 19.97 -12.12
C LYS A 108 16.66 19.89 -12.69
N ASP A 109 16.51 19.29 -13.86
CA ASP A 109 15.19 19.13 -14.48
C ASP A 109 14.40 18.03 -13.75
N ILE A 110 15.07 16.95 -13.34
CA ILE A 110 14.48 15.91 -12.48
C ILE A 110 14.00 16.52 -11.16
N GLN A 111 14.86 17.28 -10.48
CA GLN A 111 14.52 17.88 -9.19
C GLN A 111 13.29 18.82 -9.30
N ARG A 112 13.23 19.66 -10.34
CA ARG A 112 12.10 20.56 -10.57
C ARG A 112 10.81 19.82 -10.92
N ALA A 113 10.90 18.76 -11.71
CA ALA A 113 9.76 17.91 -12.00
C ALA A 113 9.22 17.26 -10.72
N LEU A 114 10.10 16.71 -9.89
CA LEU A 114 9.74 16.11 -8.60
C LEU A 114 9.11 17.13 -7.64
N GLU A 115 9.64 18.36 -7.57
CA GLU A 115 9.04 19.44 -6.78
C GLU A 115 7.59 19.73 -7.20
N GLN A 116 7.30 19.70 -8.51
CA GLN A 116 5.94 19.88 -9.01
C GLN A 116 5.06 18.64 -8.81
N MET A 117 5.63 17.44 -8.85
CA MET A 117 4.91 16.18 -8.59
C MET A 117 4.57 16.00 -7.10
N ASP A 118 5.37 16.56 -6.18
CA ASP A 118 5.22 16.41 -4.72
C ASP A 118 3.82 16.82 -4.22
N GLU A 119 3.17 17.79 -4.88
CA GLU A 119 1.79 18.21 -4.59
C GLU A 119 0.75 17.09 -4.76
N HIS A 120 1.07 16.06 -5.53
CA HIS A 120 0.18 14.94 -5.86
C HIS A 120 0.67 13.60 -5.31
N LEU A 121 1.86 13.57 -4.69
CA LEU A 121 2.40 12.34 -4.12
C LEU A 121 1.58 11.92 -2.90
N ILE A 122 1.33 10.62 -2.82
CA ILE A 122 0.71 9.96 -1.67
C ILE A 122 1.81 9.50 -0.71
N ALA A 123 2.88 8.95 -1.25
CA ALA A 123 4.06 8.52 -0.52
C ALA A 123 5.26 8.38 -1.45
N SER A 124 6.44 8.28 -0.86
CA SER A 124 7.62 7.71 -1.53
C SER A 124 8.16 6.53 -0.71
N ASP A 125 8.83 5.59 -1.37
CA ASP A 125 9.53 4.47 -0.75
C ASP A 125 10.96 4.40 -1.28
N THR A 126 11.93 4.68 -0.40
CA THR A 126 13.34 4.76 -0.80
C THR A 126 14.02 3.42 -0.64
N GLY A 127 14.23 2.72 -1.76
CA GLY A 127 15.02 1.49 -1.80
C GLY A 127 16.52 1.75 -1.95
N PRO A 128 17.35 0.70 -1.86
CA PRO A 128 18.80 0.82 -2.06
C PRO A 128 19.18 1.26 -3.48
N ASP A 129 18.39 0.87 -4.50
CA ASP A 129 18.72 1.12 -5.90
C ASP A 129 17.90 2.26 -6.53
N LYS A 130 16.70 2.53 -6.01
CA LYS A 130 15.78 3.54 -6.56
C LYS A 130 14.72 3.97 -5.55
N THR A 131 14.22 5.19 -5.71
CA THR A 131 13.04 5.70 -5.01
C THR A 131 11.80 5.45 -5.86
N LEU A 132 10.80 4.80 -5.26
CA LEU A 132 9.46 4.69 -5.84
C LEU A 132 8.61 5.83 -5.30
N HIS A 133 7.89 6.50 -6.18
CA HIS A 133 6.88 7.50 -5.84
C HIS A 133 5.52 6.92 -6.12
N PHE A 134 4.54 7.24 -5.28
CA PHE A 134 3.16 6.78 -5.43
C PHE A 134 2.25 7.96 -5.61
N VAL A 135 1.42 7.90 -6.64
CA VAL A 135 0.33 8.85 -6.89
C VAL A 135 -0.95 8.08 -7.05
N GLU A 136 -2.06 8.78 -6.97
CA GLU A 136 -3.34 8.17 -7.30
C GLU A 136 -3.36 7.72 -8.76
N ARG A 137 -4.02 6.59 -9.04
CA ARG A 137 -4.02 5.97 -10.36
C ARG A 137 -4.49 6.91 -11.47
N TYR A 138 -5.47 7.78 -11.19
CA TYR A 138 -5.96 8.74 -12.19
C TYR A 138 -5.03 9.95 -12.41
N HIS A 139 -4.01 10.16 -11.57
CA HIS A 139 -3.00 11.21 -11.78
C HIS A 139 -1.90 10.80 -12.75
N GLN A 140 -1.96 9.62 -13.38
CA GLN A 140 -0.93 9.16 -14.31
C GLN A 140 -0.65 10.18 -15.44
N GLU A 141 -1.70 10.66 -16.12
CA GLU A 141 -1.55 11.64 -17.22
C GLU A 141 -0.95 12.97 -16.75
N LEU A 142 -1.24 13.38 -15.52
CA LEU A 142 -0.67 14.58 -14.91
C LEU A 142 0.84 14.42 -14.71
N ILE A 143 1.28 13.28 -14.18
CA ILE A 143 2.70 12.98 -13.97
C ILE A 143 3.44 12.90 -15.31
N GLU A 144 2.84 12.31 -16.34
CA GLU A 144 3.38 12.29 -17.70
C GLU A 144 3.51 13.72 -18.26
N GLY A 145 2.49 14.56 -18.10
CA GLY A 145 2.54 15.96 -18.54
C GLY A 145 3.63 16.79 -17.85
N ILE A 146 3.86 16.57 -16.55
CA ILE A 146 4.98 17.20 -15.83
C ILE A 146 6.32 16.68 -16.38
N ALA A 147 6.46 15.38 -16.58
CA ALA A 147 7.68 14.77 -17.10
C ALA A 147 8.05 15.34 -18.48
N ASP A 148 7.08 15.48 -19.38
CA ASP A 148 7.25 16.06 -20.70
C ASP A 148 7.70 17.53 -20.65
N ALA A 149 7.13 18.32 -19.74
CA ALA A 149 7.48 19.73 -19.59
C ALA A 149 8.96 19.93 -19.19
N TYR A 150 9.49 19.04 -18.35
CA TYR A 150 10.89 19.04 -17.92
C TYR A 150 11.81 18.12 -18.73
N LYS A 151 11.28 17.42 -19.75
CA LYS A 151 12.02 16.46 -20.59
C LYS A 151 12.72 15.36 -19.80
N ILE A 152 12.04 14.85 -18.77
CA ILE A 152 12.49 13.68 -17.99
C ILE A 152 11.68 12.45 -18.38
N ILE A 153 12.15 11.27 -17.95
CA ILE A 153 11.51 9.98 -18.21
C ILE A 153 10.82 9.53 -16.93
N VAL A 154 9.55 9.16 -17.02
CA VAL A 154 8.81 8.47 -15.97
C VAL A 154 8.59 7.02 -16.37
N THR A 155 8.77 6.08 -15.44
CA THR A 155 8.45 4.67 -15.60
C THR A 155 7.44 4.25 -14.54
N PHE A 156 6.23 3.88 -14.95
CA PHE A 156 5.18 3.37 -14.07
C PHE A 156 5.29 1.85 -13.87
N TYR A 157 4.80 1.37 -12.73
CA TYR A 157 4.83 -0.03 -12.31
C TYR A 157 3.44 -0.53 -11.89
N PRO A 158 2.54 -0.82 -12.85
CA PRO A 158 1.18 -1.29 -12.55
C PRO A 158 1.13 -2.70 -11.96
#